data_AF-F7E1X7-F1
#
_entry.id   AF-F7E1X7-F1
#
_cell.length_a   1.000
_cell.length_b   1.000
_cell.length_c   1.000
_cell.angle_alpha   90.00
_cell.angle_beta   90.00
_cell.angle_gamma   90.00
#
_symmetry.space_group_name_H-M   'P 1'
#
loop_
_entity.id
_entity.type
_entity.pdbx_description
1 polymer ?
#
loop_
_entity_poly.entity_id
_entity_poly.type
_entity_poly.pdbx_seq_one_letter_code
_entity_poly.pdbx_strand_id
1 'polypeptide(L)'
;MTPILCALLSLGGTSRPNCSHSLPGTLPRPSLRAENGSLVPQGGAVTFQCRGSEKAEFYRLEKMEGSERKDIKDVLKAEIEVEFSLSSVTWSHAGIYYCRYFHSTCWSESSNPLELVVTGHHDQPWLEAWPSSEVASGQNVTLQCWSKQLYDWSVLYKDGEKAAPISLLSLLPQELFTHTAINETMGERRLYFYHA
;
A
#
# COMPACT_ATOMS: atom_id res chain seq x y z
N MET A 1 -29.00 33.43 43.54
CA MET A 1 -30.01 32.40 43.19
C MET A 1 -29.65 31.85 41.82
N THR A 2 -29.85 30.55 41.61
CA THR A 2 -29.70 29.79 40.35
C THR A 2 -30.85 30.11 39.35
N PRO A 3 -30.85 29.68 38.06
CA PRO A 3 -30.15 28.55 37.41
C PRO A 3 -29.18 29.00 36.27
N ILE A 4 -28.35 28.19 35.57
CA ILE A 4 -28.40 26.78 35.10
C ILE A 4 -29.40 26.60 33.93
N LEU A 5 -29.08 26.04 32.76
CA LEU A 5 -27.81 25.55 32.17
C LEU A 5 -27.65 26.31 30.79
N CYS A 6 -26.93 25.95 29.72
CA CYS A 6 -26.16 24.77 29.31
C CYS A 6 -25.06 25.16 28.28
N ALA A 7 -24.32 24.19 27.74
CA ALA A 7 -23.30 24.38 26.69
C ALA A 7 -23.59 23.54 25.44
N LEU A 8 -23.11 23.99 24.27
CA LEU A 8 -23.07 23.21 23.03
C LEU A 8 -21.65 23.16 22.49
N LEU A 9 -20.99 22.01 22.65
CA LEU A 9 -19.72 21.71 22.00
C LEU A 9 -19.98 21.31 20.54
N SER A 10 -19.72 22.22 19.62
CA SER A 10 -19.81 21.96 18.18
C SER A 10 -18.62 21.13 17.68
N LEU A 11 -18.61 19.83 17.96
CA LEU A 11 -17.69 18.86 17.35
C LEU A 11 -18.09 18.59 15.89
N GLY A 12 -17.98 19.62 15.06
CA GLY A 12 -18.30 19.61 13.64
C GLY A 12 -17.21 18.94 12.80
N GLY A 13 -17.01 17.64 12.99
CA GLY A 13 -16.17 16.84 12.10
C GLY A 13 -16.76 16.82 10.68
N THR A 14 -15.97 17.19 9.69
CA THR A 14 -16.39 17.30 8.28
C THR A 14 -16.49 15.92 7.62
N SER A 15 -17.48 15.13 8.02
CA SER A 15 -17.80 13.86 7.36
C SER A 15 -18.20 14.12 5.89
N ARG A 16 -17.39 13.60 4.97
CA ARG A 16 -17.76 13.55 3.54
C ARG A 16 -19.09 12.80 3.41
N PRO A 17 -20.07 13.29 2.64
CA PRO A 17 -21.37 12.63 2.50
C PRO A 17 -21.18 11.25 1.85
N ASN A 18 -21.27 10.23 2.70
CA ASN A 18 -21.07 8.83 2.38
C ASN A 18 -22.46 8.16 2.37
N CYS A 19 -22.81 7.41 1.33
CA CYS A 19 -24.10 6.71 1.24
C CYS A 19 -24.15 5.44 2.11
N SER A 20 -23.92 5.61 3.40
CA SER A 20 -24.26 4.66 4.45
C SER A 20 -25.67 4.95 4.96
N HIS A 21 -26.55 3.94 4.85
CA HIS A 21 -27.94 3.84 5.28
C HIS A 21 -29.05 4.24 4.28
N SER A 22 -29.89 3.22 3.99
CA SER A 22 -31.19 3.19 3.31
C SER A 22 -31.25 3.14 1.77
N LEU A 23 -32.20 2.30 1.30
CA LEU A 23 -32.73 2.11 -0.06
C LEU A 23 -31.85 1.39 -1.13
N PRO A 24 -32.48 0.67 -2.08
CA PRO A 24 -31.79 -0.16 -3.07
C PRO A 24 -31.18 0.68 -4.19
N GLY A 25 -29.91 1.07 -4.03
CA GLY A 25 -29.19 1.85 -5.03
C GLY A 25 -27.71 2.08 -4.72
N THR A 26 -27.11 1.25 -3.84
CA THR A 26 -25.73 1.41 -3.40
C THR A 26 -24.76 1.39 -4.58
N LEU A 27 -23.98 2.46 -4.74
CA LEU A 27 -22.91 2.52 -5.74
C LEU A 27 -21.93 1.36 -5.52
N PRO A 28 -21.66 0.51 -6.54
CA PRO A 28 -20.74 -0.61 -6.38
C PRO A 28 -19.35 -0.10 -5.98
N ARG A 29 -18.72 -0.78 -5.02
CA ARG A 29 -17.39 -0.44 -4.52
C ARG A 29 -16.34 -0.55 -5.64
N PRO A 30 -15.52 0.48 -5.90
CA PRO A 30 -14.48 0.42 -6.91
C PRO A 30 -13.36 -0.55 -6.53
N SER A 31 -12.60 -1.01 -7.51
CA SER A 31 -11.34 -1.73 -7.31
C SER A 31 -10.15 -0.84 -7.68
N LEU A 32 -9.05 -0.97 -6.94
CA LEU A 32 -7.79 -0.28 -7.19
C LEU A 32 -6.68 -1.30 -7.42
N ARG A 33 -5.87 -1.10 -8.45
CA ARG A 33 -4.73 -1.93 -8.83
C ARG A 33 -3.54 -1.04 -9.17
N ALA A 34 -2.34 -1.58 -9.16
CA ALA A 34 -1.15 -0.94 -9.72
C ALA A 34 -0.73 -1.76 -10.95
N GLU A 35 -0.71 -1.12 -12.12
CA GLU A 35 -0.60 -1.79 -13.43
C GLU A 35 0.66 -2.66 -13.54
N ASN A 36 1.81 -2.07 -13.18
CA ASN A 36 3.12 -2.72 -13.22
C ASN A 36 3.57 -3.22 -11.83
N GLY A 37 2.61 -3.55 -10.96
CA GLY A 37 2.85 -3.86 -9.55
C GLY A 37 3.00 -2.62 -8.66
N SER A 38 2.93 -2.80 -7.33
CA SER A 38 2.97 -1.71 -6.35
C SER A 38 4.32 -1.54 -5.65
N LEU A 39 5.38 -2.10 -6.22
CA LEU A 39 6.75 -2.01 -5.70
C LEU A 39 7.66 -1.34 -6.73
N VAL A 40 8.22 -0.17 -6.37
CA VAL A 40 8.76 0.79 -7.33
C VAL A 40 10.07 1.40 -6.83
N PRO A 41 11.16 1.44 -7.62
CA PRO A 41 12.37 2.12 -7.21
C PRO A 41 12.16 3.63 -7.12
N GLN A 42 12.89 4.29 -6.22
CA GLN A 42 12.94 5.75 -6.12
C GLN A 42 13.36 6.37 -7.47
N GLY A 43 12.64 7.40 -7.91
CA GLY A 43 12.77 7.97 -9.26
C GLY A 43 12.01 7.21 -10.36
N GLY A 44 11.46 6.03 -10.06
CA GLY A 44 10.58 5.27 -10.95
C GLY A 44 9.18 5.88 -11.09
N ALA A 45 8.27 5.16 -11.74
CA ALA A 45 6.89 5.59 -11.96
C ALA A 45 5.90 4.45 -11.66
N VAL A 46 4.66 4.81 -11.31
CA VAL A 46 3.56 3.87 -11.10
C VAL A 46 2.27 4.43 -11.68
N THR A 47 1.48 3.58 -12.32
CA THR A 47 0.10 3.87 -12.71
C THR A 47 -0.83 3.07 -11.83
N PHE A 48 -1.67 3.76 -11.05
CA PHE A 48 -2.79 3.12 -10.38
C PHE A 48 -3.99 3.08 -11.31
N GLN A 49 -4.51 1.88 -11.57
CA GLN A 49 -5.71 1.65 -12.35
C GLN A 49 -6.89 1.53 -11.37
N CYS A 50 -7.85 2.46 -11.47
CA CYS A 50 -9.05 2.44 -10.65
C CYS A 50 -10.29 2.15 -11.51
N ARG A 51 -10.99 1.07 -11.19
CA ARG A 51 -12.21 0.64 -11.87
C ARG A 51 -13.43 0.91 -10.98
N GLY A 52 -14.33 1.78 -11.43
CA GLY A 52 -15.55 2.17 -10.75
C GLY A 52 -16.80 1.58 -11.40
N SER A 53 -17.56 2.41 -12.11
CA SER A 53 -18.87 2.06 -12.68
C SER A 53 -19.12 2.83 -13.98
N GLU A 54 -19.98 2.30 -14.84
CA GLU A 54 -20.49 2.97 -16.05
C GLU A 54 -21.14 4.34 -15.77
N LYS A 55 -21.52 4.58 -14.52
CA LYS A 55 -22.15 5.83 -14.04
C LYS A 55 -21.19 6.79 -13.34
N ALA A 56 -19.90 6.45 -13.26
CA ALA A 56 -18.91 7.32 -12.64
C ALA A 56 -18.65 8.55 -13.52
N GLU A 57 -18.71 9.74 -12.92
CA GLU A 57 -18.44 11.02 -13.60
C GLU A 57 -17.06 11.58 -13.23
N PHE A 58 -16.58 11.22 -12.03
CA PHE A 58 -15.40 11.77 -11.39
C PHE A 58 -14.77 10.70 -10.49
N TYR A 59 -13.45 10.61 -10.49
CA TYR A 59 -12.66 9.67 -9.71
C TYR A 59 -11.63 10.39 -8.86
N ARG A 60 -11.30 9.78 -7.72
CA ARG A 60 -10.38 10.32 -6.72
C ARG A 60 -9.46 9.24 -6.18
N LEU A 61 -8.16 9.51 -6.21
CA LEU A 61 -7.13 8.75 -5.49
C LEU A 61 -6.91 9.39 -4.12
N GLU A 62 -7.22 8.66 -3.05
CA GLU A 62 -6.96 9.02 -1.66
C GLU A 62 -5.73 8.25 -1.13
N LYS A 63 -4.90 8.87 -0.29
CA LYS A 63 -3.80 8.20 0.45
C LYS A 63 -4.02 8.33 1.95
N MET A 64 -3.68 7.31 2.72
CA MET A 64 -3.66 7.37 4.19
C MET A 64 -2.41 8.11 4.69
N GLU A 65 -2.62 9.12 5.53
CA GLU A 65 -1.56 9.87 6.21
C GLU A 65 -1.95 10.05 7.69
N GLY A 66 -1.20 9.42 8.59
CA GLY A 66 -1.61 9.24 9.98
C GLY A 66 -2.93 8.47 10.06
N SER A 67 -3.94 9.05 10.71
CA SER A 67 -5.29 8.51 10.84
C SER A 67 -6.28 9.00 9.77
N GLU A 68 -5.86 9.91 8.87
CA GLU A 68 -6.75 10.52 7.87
C GLU A 68 -6.47 10.01 6.45
N ARG A 69 -7.45 10.22 5.55
CA ARG A 69 -7.27 10.07 4.11
C ARG A 69 -7.20 11.44 3.45
N LYS A 70 -6.11 11.69 2.73
CA LYS A 70 -5.87 12.92 1.96
C LYS A 70 -6.11 12.66 0.47
N ASP A 71 -6.58 13.68 -0.24
CA ASP A 71 -6.76 13.63 -1.69
C ASP A 71 -5.41 13.84 -2.37
N ILE A 72 -5.00 12.91 -3.22
CA ILE A 72 -3.73 13.00 -3.96
C ILE A 72 -3.95 13.46 -5.39
N LYS A 73 -4.97 12.94 -6.06
CA LYS A 73 -5.24 13.23 -7.47
C LYS A 73 -6.71 12.98 -7.80
N ASP A 74 -7.28 13.91 -8.55
CA ASP A 74 -8.67 13.88 -9.02
C ASP A 74 -8.71 13.82 -10.55
N VAL A 75 -9.68 13.09 -11.10
CA VAL A 75 -9.87 12.88 -12.54
C VAL A 75 -11.36 12.94 -12.87
N LEU A 76 -11.80 13.95 -13.61
CA LEU A 76 -13.15 14.01 -14.17
C LEU A 76 -13.15 13.27 -15.51
N LYS A 77 -13.76 12.08 -15.54
CA LYS A 77 -13.80 11.19 -16.72
C LYS A 77 -15.00 10.27 -16.62
N ALA A 78 -15.87 10.28 -17.63
CA ALA A 78 -17.08 9.47 -17.70
C ALA A 78 -16.79 8.06 -18.25
N GLU A 79 -15.96 7.30 -17.54
CA GLU A 79 -15.50 5.96 -17.94
C GLU A 79 -15.55 4.97 -16.78
N ILE A 80 -15.61 3.67 -17.10
CA ILE A 80 -15.66 2.57 -16.11
C ILE A 80 -14.31 2.44 -15.36
N GLU A 81 -13.22 2.91 -15.96
CA GLU A 81 -11.86 2.74 -15.47
C GLU A 81 -11.02 3.99 -15.77
N VAL A 82 -10.15 4.37 -14.85
CA VAL A 82 -9.25 5.52 -14.98
C VAL A 82 -7.85 5.23 -14.44
N GLU A 83 -6.87 5.98 -14.91
CA GLU A 83 -5.47 5.86 -14.54
C GLU A 83 -4.98 7.06 -13.74
N PHE A 84 -4.29 6.79 -12.64
CA PHE A 84 -3.58 7.79 -11.83
C PHE A 84 -2.09 7.50 -11.84
N SER A 85 -1.37 8.04 -12.82
CA SER A 85 0.10 7.93 -12.84
C SER A 85 0.76 8.90 -11.86
N LEU A 86 1.74 8.40 -11.12
CA LEU A 86 2.76 9.16 -10.37
C LEU A 86 4.12 8.94 -11.04
N SER A 87 4.76 10.03 -11.46
CA SER A 87 6.08 10.03 -12.10
C SER A 87 7.17 10.46 -11.12
N SER A 88 8.34 9.80 -11.15
CA SER A 88 9.48 10.08 -10.26
C SER A 88 9.12 9.93 -8.77
N VAL A 89 8.66 8.74 -8.37
CA VAL A 89 8.23 8.45 -6.99
C VAL A 89 9.38 8.64 -5.99
N THR A 90 9.02 9.16 -4.81
CA THR A 90 9.92 9.37 -3.66
C THR A 90 9.28 8.74 -2.42
N TRP A 91 10.03 8.59 -1.34
CA TRP A 91 9.57 7.94 -0.10
C TRP A 91 8.31 8.55 0.52
N SER A 92 8.06 9.85 0.34
CA SER A 92 6.80 10.48 0.76
C SER A 92 5.56 9.94 0.05
N HIS A 93 5.72 9.26 -1.09
CA HIS A 93 4.65 8.58 -1.81
C HIS A 93 4.38 7.16 -1.28
N ALA A 94 5.28 6.53 -0.53
CA ALA A 94 5.04 5.21 0.05
C ALA A 94 3.85 5.23 1.03
N GLY A 95 3.15 4.09 1.15
CA GLY A 95 2.00 3.92 2.03
C GLY A 95 0.73 3.44 1.33
N ILE A 96 -0.41 3.55 2.03
CA ILE A 96 -1.68 2.93 1.61
C ILE A 96 -2.54 3.91 0.81
N TYR A 97 -2.96 3.46 -0.38
CA TYR A 97 -3.85 4.16 -1.31
C TYR A 97 -5.24 3.52 -1.38
N TYR A 98 -6.23 4.36 -1.72
CA TYR A 98 -7.62 3.99 -1.96
C TYR A 98 -8.14 4.77 -3.17
N CYS A 99 -9.14 4.24 -3.86
CA CYS A 99 -9.89 4.98 -4.86
C CYS A 99 -11.37 5.12 -4.47
N ARG A 100 -11.98 6.23 -4.89
CA ARG A 100 -13.43 6.48 -4.87
C ARG A 100 -13.86 7.06 -6.22
N TYR A 101 -15.14 6.92 -6.54
CA TYR A 101 -15.77 7.70 -7.60
C TYR A 101 -17.04 8.39 -7.12
N PHE A 102 -17.47 9.40 -7.85
CA PHE A 102 -18.70 10.14 -7.63
C PHE A 102 -19.67 9.91 -8.79
N HIS A 103 -20.96 9.83 -8.47
CA HIS A 103 -22.06 9.78 -9.43
C HIS A 103 -23.19 10.68 -8.93
N SER A 104 -23.67 11.60 -9.77
CA SER A 104 -24.82 12.47 -9.56
C SER A 104 -24.74 13.39 -8.34
N THR A 105 -24.88 12.84 -7.13
CA THR A 105 -24.90 13.60 -5.86
C THR A 105 -24.07 12.95 -4.75
N CYS A 106 -23.50 11.76 -4.95
CA CYS A 106 -22.83 11.02 -3.87
C CYS A 106 -21.56 10.27 -4.29
N TRP A 107 -20.73 9.98 -3.28
CA TRP A 107 -19.50 9.20 -3.40
C TRP A 107 -19.76 7.70 -3.19
N SER A 108 -19.11 6.87 -4.01
CA SER A 108 -18.95 5.44 -3.77
C SER A 108 -18.27 5.18 -2.42
N GLU A 109 -18.38 3.96 -1.91
CA GLU A 109 -17.42 3.48 -0.90
C GLU A 109 -15.97 3.57 -1.44
N SER A 110 -14.99 3.55 -0.54
CA SER A 110 -13.60 3.37 -0.93
C SER A 110 -13.32 1.93 -1.38
N SER A 111 -12.42 1.79 -2.35
CA SER A 111 -11.83 0.51 -2.73
C SER A 111 -11.21 -0.22 -1.54
N ASN A 112 -10.82 -1.47 -1.76
CA ASN A 112 -9.84 -2.11 -0.89
C ASN A 112 -8.52 -1.30 -0.90
N PRO A 113 -7.74 -1.32 0.19
CA PRO A 113 -6.44 -0.67 0.27
C PRO A 113 -5.45 -1.28 -0.73
N LEU A 114 -4.55 -0.46 -1.25
CA LEU A 114 -3.37 -0.88 -2.00
C LEU A 114 -2.11 -0.23 -1.41
N GLU A 115 -1.14 -1.05 -1.02
CA GLU A 115 0.12 -0.58 -0.43
C GLU A 115 1.17 -0.32 -1.53
N LEU A 116 1.59 0.95 -1.66
CA LEU A 116 2.73 1.33 -2.50
C LEU A 116 4.02 1.25 -1.69
N VAL A 117 4.93 0.40 -2.13
CA VAL A 117 6.30 0.30 -1.62
C VAL A 117 7.24 1.05 -2.56
N VAL A 118 7.94 2.05 -2.03
CA VAL A 118 9.10 2.64 -2.70
C VAL A 118 10.36 1.88 -2.25
N THR A 119 11.35 1.70 -3.14
CA THR A 119 12.60 0.99 -2.83
C THR A 119 13.84 1.82 -3.22
N GLY A 120 15.02 1.46 -2.70
CA GLY A 120 16.28 2.10 -3.09
C GLY A 120 16.56 3.47 -2.43
N HIS A 121 16.17 3.68 -1.17
CA HIS A 121 16.57 4.87 -0.41
C HIS A 121 18.07 4.92 -0.10
N HIS A 122 18.69 3.74 -0.04
CA HIS A 122 19.88 3.44 0.75
C HIS A 122 20.77 2.42 0.02
N ASP A 123 22.00 2.24 0.51
CA ASP A 123 22.93 1.20 0.05
C ASP A 123 22.24 -0.17 0.06
N GLN A 124 22.29 -0.86 -1.08
CA GLN A 124 21.63 -2.15 -1.25
C GLN A 124 22.23 -3.19 -0.27
N PRO A 125 21.40 -3.83 0.59
CA PRO A 125 21.89 -4.88 1.49
C PRO A 125 22.35 -6.09 0.68
N TRP A 126 23.43 -6.75 1.12
CA TRP A 126 23.91 -7.95 0.42
C TRP A 126 23.09 -9.17 0.83
N LEU A 127 22.80 -10.06 -0.13
CA LEU A 127 21.90 -11.21 0.04
C LEU A 127 22.60 -12.46 -0.47
N GLU A 128 22.68 -13.48 0.37
CA GLU A 128 23.26 -14.79 0.08
C GLU A 128 22.25 -15.90 0.41
N ALA A 129 22.37 -17.03 -0.28
CA ALA A 129 21.49 -18.18 -0.07
C ALA A 129 22.32 -19.35 0.46
N TRP A 130 22.05 -19.76 1.70
CA TRP A 130 22.73 -20.89 2.35
C TRP A 130 21.84 -22.15 2.31
N PRO A 131 22.36 -23.33 1.93
CA PRO A 131 23.76 -23.63 1.59
C PRO A 131 24.17 -23.18 0.18
N SER A 132 23.21 -22.89 -0.69
CA SER A 132 23.43 -22.41 -2.07
C SER A 132 22.17 -21.73 -2.61
N SER A 133 22.32 -20.92 -3.67
CA SER A 133 21.20 -20.36 -4.45
C SER A 133 20.43 -21.43 -5.23
N GLU A 134 21.10 -22.52 -5.61
CA GLU A 134 20.54 -23.68 -6.28
C GLU A 134 20.52 -24.87 -5.30
N VAL A 135 19.33 -25.36 -4.97
CA VAL A 135 19.11 -26.58 -4.16
C VAL A 135 18.01 -27.43 -4.79
N ALA A 136 17.95 -28.72 -4.47
CA ALA A 136 16.88 -29.59 -4.95
C ALA A 136 15.50 -29.18 -4.37
N SER A 137 14.43 -29.57 -5.06
CA SER A 137 13.07 -29.27 -4.60
C SER A 137 12.79 -29.90 -3.23
N GLY A 138 12.10 -29.16 -2.36
CA GLY A 138 11.82 -29.57 -0.98
C GLY A 138 12.96 -29.38 0.02
N GLN A 139 14.15 -28.91 -0.40
CA GLN A 139 15.21 -28.52 0.54
C GLN A 139 14.93 -27.12 1.13
N ASN A 140 15.35 -26.92 2.37
CA ASN A 140 15.34 -25.60 3.03
C ASN A 140 16.50 -24.74 2.50
N VAL A 141 16.19 -23.49 2.12
CA VAL A 141 17.19 -22.43 1.90
C VAL A 141 17.04 -21.40 3.00
N THR A 142 18.16 -21.01 3.62
CA THR A 142 18.23 -19.84 4.49
C THR A 142 18.76 -18.68 3.67
N LEU A 143 17.90 -17.73 3.35
CA LEU A 143 18.32 -16.44 2.82
C LEU A 143 18.97 -15.65 3.96
N GLN A 144 20.27 -15.41 3.85
CA GLN A 144 21.05 -14.57 4.73
C GLN A 144 21.16 -13.18 4.09
N CYS A 145 20.82 -12.12 4.82
CA CYS A 145 20.87 -10.77 4.28
C CYS A 145 21.51 -9.82 5.29
N TRP A 146 22.37 -8.93 4.80
CA TRP A 146 23.16 -8.06 5.65
C TRP A 146 23.12 -6.60 5.23
N SER A 147 23.17 -5.71 6.21
CA SER A 147 23.19 -4.27 5.98
C SER A 147 23.99 -3.52 7.04
N LYS A 148 24.60 -2.42 6.60
CA LYS A 148 25.23 -1.41 7.47
C LYS A 148 24.21 -0.46 8.12
N GLN A 149 22.92 -0.68 7.89
CA GLN A 149 21.81 0.15 8.38
C GLN A 149 20.85 -0.65 9.27
N LEU A 150 20.25 0.05 10.23
CA LEU A 150 19.29 -0.50 11.19
C LEU A 150 17.87 -0.33 10.65
N TYR A 151 17.33 -1.38 10.07
CA TYR A 151 15.94 -1.43 9.63
C TYR A 151 15.01 -1.95 10.74
N ASP A 152 13.80 -1.41 10.85
CA ASP A 152 12.82 -1.83 11.85
C ASP A 152 12.12 -3.15 11.45
N TRP A 153 11.90 -3.33 10.14
CA TRP A 153 11.22 -4.52 9.62
C TRP A 153 11.67 -4.93 8.21
N SER A 154 11.50 -6.21 7.91
CA SER A 154 11.73 -6.78 6.58
C SER A 154 10.55 -7.61 6.08
N VAL A 155 10.45 -7.79 4.76
CA VAL A 155 9.46 -8.67 4.14
C VAL A 155 10.00 -9.31 2.86
N LEU A 156 9.74 -10.60 2.69
CA LEU A 156 10.16 -11.36 1.51
C LEU A 156 9.02 -11.38 0.47
N TYR A 157 9.35 -11.01 -0.77
CA TYR A 157 8.50 -11.23 -1.94
C TYR A 157 9.05 -12.38 -2.80
N LYS A 158 8.16 -13.05 -3.52
CA LYS A 158 8.47 -13.99 -4.60
C LYS A 158 7.64 -13.60 -5.82
N ASP A 159 8.27 -13.47 -6.99
CA ASP A 159 7.63 -13.21 -8.29
C ASP A 159 6.66 -12.00 -8.31
N GLY A 160 6.91 -11.00 -7.44
CA GLY A 160 6.08 -9.80 -7.28
C GLY A 160 5.02 -9.88 -6.17
N GLU A 161 4.74 -11.05 -5.62
CA GLU A 161 3.78 -11.25 -4.51
C GLU A 161 4.48 -11.43 -3.15
N LYS A 162 3.77 -11.09 -2.06
CA LYS A 162 4.28 -11.16 -0.69
C LYS A 162 4.35 -12.61 -0.20
N ALA A 163 5.56 -13.15 -0.09
CA ALA A 163 5.83 -14.56 0.18
C ALA A 163 6.05 -14.90 1.66
N ALA A 164 6.26 -13.90 2.51
CA ALA A 164 6.39 -14.08 3.96
C ALA A 164 5.63 -12.99 4.76
N PRO A 165 5.31 -13.26 6.04
CA PRO A 165 4.92 -12.21 6.99
C PRO A 165 6.00 -11.12 7.13
N ILE A 166 5.62 -9.99 7.71
CA ILE A 166 6.58 -8.96 8.11
C ILE A 166 7.33 -9.46 9.35
N SER A 167 8.66 -9.48 9.27
CA SER A 167 9.55 -9.81 10.38
C SER A 167 10.00 -8.52 11.06
N LEU A 168 9.68 -8.36 12.35
CA LEU A 168 10.28 -7.30 13.18
C LEU A 168 11.75 -7.64 13.43
N LEU A 169 12.64 -6.68 13.21
CA LEU A 169 14.07 -6.87 13.38
C LEU A 169 14.48 -6.40 14.79
N SER A 170 15.30 -7.18 15.49
CA SER A 170 15.70 -6.82 16.85
C SER A 170 16.70 -5.66 16.86
N LEU A 171 16.52 -4.72 17.79
CA LEU A 171 17.27 -3.45 17.96
C LEU A 171 18.77 -3.62 18.35
N LEU A 172 19.41 -4.70 17.94
CA LEU A 172 20.85 -4.89 18.03
C LEU A 172 21.49 -4.52 16.68
N PRO A 173 22.67 -3.90 16.65
CA PRO A 173 23.47 -3.80 15.43
C PRO A 173 24.05 -5.18 15.12
N GLN A 174 23.22 -6.04 14.53
CA GLN A 174 23.58 -7.36 14.08
C GLN A 174 23.43 -7.40 12.57
N GLU A 175 24.59 -7.46 11.91
CA GLU A 175 24.72 -7.37 10.46
C GLU A 175 23.93 -8.46 9.70
N LEU A 176 23.38 -9.50 10.33
CA LEU A 176 22.80 -10.68 9.67
C LEU A 176 21.32 -10.91 10.01
N PHE A 177 20.46 -10.80 9.02
CA PHE A 177 19.05 -11.20 9.03
C PHE A 177 18.88 -12.56 8.32
N THR A 178 17.99 -13.42 8.81
CA THR A 178 17.75 -14.76 8.21
C THR A 178 16.28 -15.02 7.91
N HIS A 179 16.00 -15.48 6.69
CA HIS A 179 14.67 -15.95 6.26
C HIS A 179 14.79 -17.37 5.70
N THR A 180 14.29 -18.36 6.44
CA THR A 180 14.23 -19.75 5.98
C THR A 180 12.99 -19.96 5.11
N ALA A 181 13.15 -20.54 3.92
CA ALA A 181 12.05 -20.91 3.04
C ALA A 181 12.35 -22.20 2.27
N ILE A 182 11.34 -23.05 2.11
CA ILE A 182 11.43 -24.31 1.36
C ILE A 182 11.56 -23.97 -0.14
N ASN A 183 12.38 -24.72 -0.89
CA ASN A 183 12.45 -24.63 -2.35
C ASN A 183 11.35 -25.48 -3.01
N GLU A 184 10.09 -25.08 -2.87
CA GLU A 184 8.96 -25.82 -3.45
C GLU A 184 8.82 -25.57 -4.95
N THR A 185 9.06 -24.34 -5.40
CA THR A 185 8.96 -23.91 -6.80
C THR A 185 10.03 -22.87 -7.13
N MET A 186 10.57 -22.96 -8.35
CA MET A 186 11.46 -21.96 -8.96
C MET A 186 10.77 -20.58 -9.04
N GLY A 187 11.53 -19.49 -9.01
CA GLY A 187 11.03 -18.11 -9.12
C GLY A 187 11.94 -17.10 -8.42
N GLU A 188 11.81 -15.81 -8.74
CA GLU A 188 12.69 -14.75 -8.23
C GLU A 188 12.24 -14.32 -6.82
N ARG A 189 13.13 -14.42 -5.84
CA ARG A 189 12.91 -13.96 -4.46
C ARG A 189 13.63 -12.65 -4.22
N ARG A 190 12.93 -11.63 -3.70
CA ARG A 190 13.49 -10.31 -3.34
C ARG A 190 13.09 -9.96 -1.92
N LEU A 191 14.05 -9.57 -1.10
CA LEU A 191 13.86 -9.17 0.30
C LEU A 191 13.93 -7.64 0.39
N TYR A 192 12.93 -7.02 1.00
CA TYR A 192 12.90 -5.56 1.22
C TYR A 192 12.92 -5.22 2.70
N PHE A 193 13.45 -4.05 2.98
CA PHE A 193 13.71 -3.53 4.31
C PHE A 193 13.18 -2.10 4.43
N TYR A 194 12.73 -1.75 5.62
CA TYR A 194 11.96 -0.56 5.88
C TYR A 194 12.34 0.05 7.24
N HIS A 195 12.20 1.36 7.33
CA HIS A 195 12.20 2.10 8.59
C HIS A 195 10.75 2.45 8.97
N ALA A 196 10.50 2.75 10.24
CA ALA A 196 9.21 3.23 10.76
C ALA A 196 8.94 4.72 10.49
#